data_AF-A0A1W6L380-F1
#
_entry.id   AF-A0A1W6L380-F1
#
_cell.length_a   1.000
_cell.length_b   1.000
_cell.length_c   1.000
_cell.angle_alpha   90.00
_cell.angle_beta   90.00
_cell.angle_gamma   90.00
#
_symmetry.space_group_name_H-M   'P 1'
#
loop_
_entity.id
_entity.type
_entity.pdbx_description
1 polymer ?
#
loop_
_entity_poly.entity_id
_entity_poly.type
_entity_poly.pdbx_seq_one_letter_code
_entity_poly.pdbx_strand_id
1 'polypeptide(L)'
;MLPKRHLLLAIAALPVLLACAGTPDPAVAPADDTAFMAWLRNLTDRLKADPYAKPLPMKGKFENDAFLTRLHDAYRKRTSREAFATWFNGQYPGFLYEGSVITEQLPR
;
A
#
# COMPACT_ATOMS: atom_id res chain seq x y z
N MET A 1 -73.13 3.94 -13.18
CA MET A 1 -72.39 3.34 -14.31
C MET A 1 -70.91 3.29 -13.94
N LEU A 2 -70.37 2.09 -13.72
CA LEU A 2 -68.92 1.74 -13.75
C LEU A 2 -68.44 1.83 -15.23
N PRO A 3 -67.14 1.75 -15.62
CA PRO A 3 -65.96 1.36 -14.82
C PRO A 3 -64.57 1.96 -15.20
N LYS A 4 -63.55 1.53 -14.44
CA LYS A 4 -62.15 1.25 -14.87
C LYS A 4 -61.32 2.46 -15.37
N ARG A 5 -60.11 2.69 -14.85
CA ARG A 5 -58.97 1.78 -15.03
C ARG A 5 -57.91 2.04 -13.96
N HIS A 6 -57.56 0.99 -13.23
CA HIS A 6 -56.25 0.83 -12.63
C HIS A 6 -55.20 0.83 -13.73
N LEU A 7 -54.19 1.69 -13.63
CA LEU A 7 -52.92 1.46 -14.32
C LEU A 7 -51.82 1.51 -13.27
N LEU A 8 -51.44 0.30 -12.83
CA LEU A 8 -50.15 0.03 -12.22
C LEU A 8 -49.07 0.68 -13.11
N LEU A 9 -48.25 1.56 -12.55
CA LEU A 9 -46.93 1.80 -13.11
C LEU A 9 -45.91 1.10 -12.20
N ALA A 10 -45.37 0.02 -12.76
CA ALA A 10 -44.49 -0.91 -12.11
C ALA A 10 -43.23 -0.22 -11.59
N ILE A 11 -42.92 -0.48 -10.33
CA ILE A 11 -41.62 -0.27 -9.72
C ILE A 11 -40.65 -1.22 -10.45
N ALA A 12 -40.01 -0.74 -11.51
CA ALA A 12 -38.90 -1.44 -12.13
C ALA A 12 -37.65 -1.14 -11.30
N ALA A 13 -37.39 -2.04 -10.35
CA ALA A 13 -36.12 -2.15 -9.67
C ALA A 13 -35.00 -2.31 -10.70
N LEU A 14 -34.14 -1.30 -10.83
CA LEU A 14 -32.85 -1.42 -11.48
C LEU A 14 -31.82 -1.70 -10.38
N PRO A 15 -31.33 -2.94 -10.23
CA PRO A 15 -30.14 -3.20 -9.43
C PRO A 15 -28.95 -2.67 -10.24
N VAL A 16 -28.53 -1.44 -9.98
CA VAL A 16 -27.26 -0.94 -10.50
C VAL A 16 -26.15 -1.69 -9.77
N LEU A 17 -25.71 -2.77 -10.42
CA LEU A 17 -24.38 -3.40 -10.38
C LEU A 17 -23.40 -2.78 -9.37
N LEU A 18 -23.47 -3.20 -8.11
CA LEU A 18 -22.43 -2.98 -7.12
C LEU A 18 -21.61 -4.27 -6.98
N ALA A 19 -20.77 -4.58 -7.96
CA ALA A 19 -19.93 -5.78 -7.90
C ALA A 19 -18.63 -5.65 -8.70
N CYS A 20 -17.83 -4.64 -8.39
CA CYS A 20 -16.38 -4.63 -8.62
C CYS A 20 -15.68 -3.82 -7.52
N ALA A 21 -16.09 -4.01 -6.27
CA ALA A 21 -15.17 -3.77 -5.16
C ALA A 21 -14.56 -5.14 -4.87
N GLY A 22 -13.40 -5.42 -5.46
CA GLY A 22 -12.55 -6.49 -4.94
C GLY A 22 -12.49 -6.26 -3.44
N THR A 23 -12.90 -7.26 -2.66
CA THR A 23 -12.80 -7.20 -1.20
C THR A 23 -11.41 -6.66 -0.88
N PRO A 24 -11.29 -5.52 -0.18
CA PRO A 24 -9.98 -5.05 0.23
C PRO A 24 -9.36 -6.21 0.98
N ASP A 25 -8.27 -6.74 0.40
CA ASP A 25 -7.53 -7.85 0.99
C ASP A 25 -7.30 -7.45 2.45
N PRO A 26 -7.78 -8.24 3.44
CA PRO A 26 -7.70 -7.86 4.84
C PRO A 26 -6.28 -7.40 5.09
N ALA A 27 -6.12 -6.24 5.72
CA ALA A 27 -4.81 -5.63 5.90
C ALA A 27 -3.94 -6.56 6.74
N VAL A 28 -3.17 -7.43 6.08
CA VAL A 28 -2.17 -8.30 6.73
C VAL A 28 -1.15 -7.36 7.35
N ALA A 29 -0.88 -7.52 8.64
CA ALA A 29 0.16 -6.73 9.30
C ALA A 29 1.52 -7.04 8.63
N PRO A 30 2.44 -6.07 8.53
CA PRO A 30 3.72 -6.29 7.84
C PRO A 30 4.49 -7.52 8.35
N ALA A 31 4.46 -7.77 9.66
CA ALA A 31 5.15 -8.90 10.28
C ALA A 31 4.55 -10.27 9.94
N ASP A 32 3.24 -10.33 9.62
CA ASP A 32 2.53 -11.57 9.29
C ASP A 32 2.61 -11.91 7.79
N ASP A 33 3.09 -10.95 6.98
CA ASP A 33 3.28 -11.13 5.54
C ASP A 33 4.65 -11.76 5.23
N THR A 34 4.66 -13.09 5.17
CA THR A 34 5.89 -13.87 4.92
C THR A 34 6.61 -13.49 3.61
N ALA A 35 5.86 -13.13 2.56
CA ALA A 35 6.43 -12.73 1.28
C ALA A 35 7.12 -11.37 1.39
N PHE A 36 6.45 -10.40 2.04
CA PHE A 36 7.04 -9.11 2.34
C PHE A 36 8.29 -9.25 3.23
N MET A 37 8.24 -10.04 4.30
CA MET A 37 9.37 -10.22 5.20
C MET A 37 10.57 -10.88 4.52
N ALA A 38 10.34 -11.83 3.60
CA ALA A 38 11.41 -12.39 2.79
C ALA A 38 12.03 -11.37 1.83
N TRP A 39 11.19 -10.57 1.16
CA TRP A 39 11.65 -9.48 0.29
C TRP A 39 12.43 -8.41 1.07
N LEU A 40 11.92 -8.01 2.25
CA LEU A 40 12.52 -7.01 3.12
C LEU A 40 13.90 -7.45 3.62
N ARG A 41 14.05 -8.73 3.99
CA ARG A 41 15.36 -9.29 4.36
C ARG A 41 16.35 -9.17 3.21
N ASN A 42 15.97 -9.56 2.00
CA ASN A 42 16.83 -9.45 0.82
C ASN A 42 17.18 -7.99 0.47
N LEU A 43 16.24 -7.05 0.64
CA LEU A 43 16.51 -5.62 0.50
C LEU A 43 17.52 -5.14 1.55
N THR A 44 17.32 -5.53 2.80
CA THR A 44 18.19 -5.17 3.92
C THR A 44 19.62 -5.69 3.73
N ASP A 45 19.76 -6.94 3.29
CA ASP A 45 21.07 -7.55 3.06
C ASP A 45 21.83 -6.86 1.92
N ARG A 46 21.12 -6.44 0.86
CA ARG A 46 21.72 -5.65 -0.22
C ARG A 46 22.17 -4.28 0.25
N LEU A 47 21.35 -3.57 1.03
CA LEU A 47 21.73 -2.27 1.61
C LEU A 47 22.91 -2.40 2.58
N LYS A 48 23.00 -3.48 3.35
CA LYS A 48 24.17 -3.72 4.23
C LYS A 48 25.46 -4.01 3.47
N ALA A 49 25.36 -4.66 2.31
CA ALA A 49 26.50 -4.97 1.46
C ALA A 49 26.95 -3.79 0.59
N ASP A 50 26.13 -2.75 0.48
CA ASP A 50 26.40 -1.57 -0.33
C ASP A 50 27.26 -0.55 0.44
N PRO A 51 28.49 -0.24 -0.03
CA PRO A 51 29.38 0.68 0.67
C PRO A 51 28.91 2.14 0.68
N TYR A 52 27.94 2.50 -0.17
CA TYR A 52 27.39 3.85 -0.24
C TYR A 52 26.14 4.03 0.63
N ALA A 53 25.52 2.93 1.04
CA ALA A 53 24.31 2.96 1.85
C ALA A 53 24.62 3.30 3.32
N LYS A 54 23.86 4.25 3.84
CA LYS A 54 23.91 4.70 5.24
C LYS A 54 22.75 4.09 6.02
N PRO A 55 22.95 3.76 7.30
CA PRO A 55 21.86 3.38 8.17
C PRO A 55 20.88 4.54 8.34
N LEU A 56 19.59 4.28 8.18
CA LEU A 56 18.55 5.30 8.38
C LEU A 56 18.50 5.75 9.85
N PRO A 57 18.24 7.04 10.13
CA PRO A 57 18.31 7.61 11.46
C PRO A 57 17.02 7.36 12.25
N MET A 58 16.56 6.11 12.31
CA MET A 58 15.35 5.72 13.03
C MET A 58 15.62 5.61 14.53
N LYS A 59 14.82 6.31 15.34
CA LYS A 59 14.93 6.36 16.80
C LYS A 59 13.87 5.47 17.45
N GLY A 60 14.18 4.18 17.51
CA GLY A 60 13.42 3.21 18.30
C GLY A 60 12.26 2.54 17.55
N LYS A 61 11.50 1.75 18.30
CA LYS A 61 10.52 0.80 17.76
C LYS A 61 9.39 1.48 16.98
N PHE A 62 8.86 2.59 17.47
CA PHE A 62 7.72 3.27 16.86
C PHE A 62 8.03 3.77 15.44
N GLU A 63 9.18 4.42 15.24
CA GLU A 63 9.59 4.89 13.91
C GLU A 63 9.85 3.72 12.95
N ASN A 64 10.42 2.62 13.47
CA ASN A 64 10.62 1.40 12.69
C ASN A 64 9.29 0.79 12.24
N ASP A 65 8.32 0.62 13.16
CA ASP A 65 7.01 0.07 12.84
C ASP A 65 6.26 0.94 11.80
N ALA A 66 6.34 2.27 11.94
CA ALA A 66 5.74 3.22 10.99
C ALA A 66 6.39 3.13 9.60
N PHE A 67 7.72 3.04 9.55
CA PHE A 67 8.47 2.82 8.31
C PHE A 67 8.06 1.51 7.64
N LEU A 68 8.03 0.40 8.40
CA LEU A 68 7.66 -0.92 7.90
C LEU A 68 6.23 -0.95 7.36
N THR A 69 5.30 -0.26 8.03
CA THR A 69 3.92 -0.14 7.56
C THR A 69 3.84 0.59 6.22
N ARG A 70 4.50 1.75 6.10
CA ARG A 70 4.53 2.52 4.84
C ARG A 70 5.20 1.74 3.70
N LEU A 71 6.29 1.04 4.02
CA LEU A 71 7.01 0.21 3.05
C LEU A 71 6.16 -0.98 2.62
N HIS A 72 5.44 -1.61 3.54
CA HIS A 72 4.53 -2.71 3.25
C HIS A 72 3.36 -2.27 2.36
N ASP A 73 2.77 -1.11 2.63
CA ASP A 73 1.73 -0.54 1.78
C ASP A 73 2.25 -0.28 0.36
N ALA A 74 3.49 0.21 0.23
CA ALA A 74 4.10 0.43 -1.07
C ALA A 74 4.40 -0.89 -1.79
N TYR A 75 4.89 -1.90 -1.05
CA TYR A 75 5.15 -3.25 -1.56
C TYR A 75 3.87 -3.93 -2.05
N ARG A 76 2.76 -3.78 -1.31
CA ARG A 76 1.43 -4.29 -1.67
C ARG A 76 0.69 -3.41 -2.67
N LYS A 77 1.32 -2.35 -3.19
CA LYS A 77 0.74 -1.39 -4.15
C LYS A 77 -0.51 -0.67 -3.63
N ARG A 78 -0.68 -0.57 -2.31
CA ARG A 78 -1.72 0.25 -1.67
C ARG A 78 -1.39 1.74 -1.70
N THR A 79 -0.09 2.07 -1.76
CA THR A 79 0.41 3.40 -2.13
C THR A 79 1.32 3.28 -3.36
N SER A 80 1.40 4.36 -4.15
CA SER A 80 2.29 4.36 -5.32
C SER A 80 3.76 4.46 -4.90
N ARG A 81 4.66 4.04 -5.80
CA ARG A 81 6.10 4.13 -5.60
C ARG A 81 6.55 5.57 -5.46
N GLU A 82 5.97 6.48 -6.23
CA GLU A 82 6.25 7.92 -6.22
C GLU A 82 5.76 8.56 -4.92
N ALA A 83 4.58 8.15 -4.43
CA ALA A 83 4.06 8.61 -3.15
C ALA A 83 4.94 8.12 -1.99
N PHE A 84 5.39 6.87 -2.01
CA PHE A 84 6.35 6.35 -1.05
C PHE A 84 7.69 7.12 -1.10
N ALA A 85 8.25 7.32 -2.30
CA ALA A 85 9.50 8.05 -2.48
C ALA A 85 9.41 9.50 -1.98
N THR A 86 8.29 10.18 -2.28
CA THR A 86 8.04 11.54 -1.81
C THR A 86 7.99 11.60 -0.28
N TRP A 87 7.26 10.67 0.34
CA TRP A 87 7.20 10.55 1.80
C TRP A 87 8.58 10.27 2.40
N PHE A 88 9.31 9.30 1.85
CA PHE A 88 10.64 8.91 2.33
C PHE A 88 11.61 10.09 2.30
N ASN A 89 11.66 10.81 1.19
CA ASN A 89 12.56 11.96 1.02
C ASN A 89 12.22 13.12 1.97
N GLY A 90 10.94 13.30 2.32
CA GLY A 90 10.52 14.26 3.33
C GLY A 90 10.89 13.82 4.76
N GLN A 91 10.76 12.52 5.05
CA GLN A 91 11.02 11.97 6.39
C GLN A 91 12.52 11.85 6.70
N TYR A 92 13.34 11.52 5.71
CA TYR A 92 14.78 11.26 5.85
C TYR A 92 15.59 12.17 4.91
N PRO A 93 15.61 13.50 5.17
CA PRO A 93 16.39 14.42 4.36
C PRO A 93 17.89 14.04 4.43
N GLY A 94 18.53 13.93 3.27
CA GLY A 94 19.93 13.51 3.14
C GLY A 94 20.16 12.00 2.88
N PHE A 95 19.08 11.20 2.82
CA PHE A 95 19.12 9.77 2.49
C PHE A 95 18.53 9.46 1.10
N LEU A 96 18.73 10.38 0.15
CA LEU A 96 18.16 10.27 -1.20
C LEU A 96 18.62 9.00 -1.93
N TYR A 97 19.86 8.57 -1.66
CA TYR A 97 20.44 7.36 -2.23
C TYR A 97 19.71 6.10 -1.74
N GLU A 98 19.56 5.95 -0.42
CA GLU A 98 18.85 4.83 0.18
C GLU A 98 17.38 4.84 -0.26
N GLY A 99 16.78 6.03 -0.30
CA GLY A 99 15.42 6.23 -0.79
C GLY A 99 15.23 5.75 -2.23
N SER A 100 16.16 6.06 -3.14
CA SER A 100 16.10 5.58 -4.52
C SER A 100 16.29 4.07 -4.59
N VAL A 101 17.28 3.51 -3.91
CA VAL A 101 17.53 2.06 -3.89
C VAL A 101 16.30 1.30 -3.37
N ILE A 102 15.72 1.74 -2.25
CA ILE A 102 14.51 1.12 -1.68
C ILE A 102 13.34 1.22 -2.66
N THR A 103 13.10 2.40 -3.24
CA THR A 103 11.98 2.64 -4.18
C THR A 103 12.12 1.83 -5.47
N GLU A 104 13.35 1.64 -5.97
CA GLU A 104 13.65 0.84 -7.16
C GLU A 104 13.39 -0.65 -6.96
N GLN A 105 13.53 -1.14 -5.72
CA GLN A 105 13.30 -2.53 -5.35
C GLN A 105 11.83 -2.85 -5.06
N LEU A 106 10.95 -1.84 -5.02
CA LEU A 106 9.50 -2.04 -4.89
C LEU A 106 8.94 -2.79 -6.12
N PRO A 107 8.01 -3.74 -5.93
CA PRO A 107 7.33 -4.41 -7.03
C PRO A 107 6.67 -3.42 -8.01
N ARG A 108 6.81 -3.68 -9.32
CA ARG A 108 6.10 -2.95 -10.39
C ARG A 108 4.70 -3.51 -10.57
#